data_AF-A0A3B3QPM7-F1
#
_entry.id   AF-A0A3B3QPM7-F1
#
_cell.length_a   1.000
_cell.length_b   1.000
_cell.length_c   1.000
_cell.angle_alpha   90.00
_cell.angle_beta   90.00
_cell.angle_gamma   90.00
#
_symmetry.space_group_name_H-M   'P 1'
#
loop_
_entity.id
_entity.type
_entity.pdbx_description
1 polymer ?
#
loop_
_entity_poly.entity_id
_entity_poly.type
_entity_poly.pdbx_seq_one_letter_code
_entity_poly.pdbx_strand_id
1 'polypeptide(L)'
;MGVEAVMALLEATPDTPACVVSLSGNMAIRVPLMECVQVVLTFLCFFSSRSFENNWNTYRLLAHVHPPEAKSNINIAILNIGAPCAGMNAAVRAAVRIGITQGHHMLAVHDGFEGLAHGLIEPITWADVGGWTGKGGSQLGTKRTLPSSIIEEISLNIAKFNIHGLVIIGGFEAFVGGLELVTAREKYEELCIPLVVIPATVSNNVPGSDFSIGADTALNTITTTCDRIKQSAAGTKRRVFIIETMGGYCGYLATLAGLAAGADAAYIYEERFNIHDLEVNVEHLVEKMKTTVKRGLILRNERCNENYTTDFIFNLYSEEGKGVFDCRKNVLGHMQQGGTPTPFDRNFGTKMGAKAVLWLTEKLKECYRHGRIFANTPQSACVLGMRKRALVFQPLAELKEQTDFEHRIPKTEWWLKLRPILKILAKYKINLDTSEKAALEHVIKKRGLV
;
A
#
# COMPACT_ATOMS: atom_id res chain seq x y z
N MET A 1 -5.46 3.61 -18.43
CA MET A 1 -5.27 4.67 -19.44
C MET A 1 -5.69 4.22 -20.83
N GLY A 2 -5.09 3.18 -21.43
CA GLY A 2 -5.50 2.72 -22.78
C GLY A 2 -6.99 2.39 -22.91
N VAL A 3 -7.56 1.66 -21.95
CA VAL A 3 -9.01 1.37 -21.89
C VAL A 3 -9.83 2.65 -21.84
N GLU A 4 -9.45 3.59 -20.96
CA GLU A 4 -10.14 4.88 -20.81
C GLU A 4 -10.09 5.72 -22.09
N ALA A 5 -9.00 5.64 -22.86
CA ALA A 5 -8.89 6.35 -24.13
C ALA A 5 -9.85 5.80 -25.18
N VAL A 6 -10.05 4.46 -25.20
CA VAL A 6 -11.05 3.83 -26.06
C VAL A 6 -12.47 4.22 -25.63
N MET A 7 -12.74 4.22 -24.32
CA MET A 7 -14.03 4.68 -23.77
C MET A 7 -14.32 6.14 -24.14
N ALA A 8 -13.33 7.02 -24.00
CA ALA A 8 -13.44 8.42 -24.40
C ALA A 8 -13.79 8.57 -25.89
N LEU A 9 -13.23 7.72 -26.75
CA LEU A 9 -13.52 7.73 -28.19
C LEU A 9 -14.94 7.22 -28.50
N LEU A 10 -15.40 6.17 -27.81
CA LEU A 10 -16.74 5.62 -28.00
C LEU A 10 -17.85 6.56 -27.51
N GLU A 11 -17.56 7.36 -26.49
CA GLU A 11 -18.49 8.34 -25.92
C GLU A 11 -18.46 9.71 -26.63
N ALA A 12 -17.46 9.95 -27.47
CA ALA A 12 -17.26 11.25 -28.11
C ALA A 12 -18.37 11.57 -29.13
N THR A 13 -18.87 12.81 -29.04
CA THR A 13 -19.77 13.43 -30.03
C THR A 13 -19.01 14.50 -30.82
N PRO A 14 -19.56 15.04 -31.92
CA PRO A 14 -18.95 16.15 -32.65
C PRO A 14 -18.62 17.38 -31.77
N ASP A 15 -19.37 17.58 -30.70
CA ASP A 15 -19.20 18.70 -29.75
C ASP A 15 -18.24 18.37 -28.60
N THR A 16 -17.77 17.12 -28.49
CA THR A 16 -16.87 16.71 -27.40
C THR A 16 -15.47 17.25 -27.69
N PRO A 17 -14.90 18.10 -26.80
CA PRO A 17 -13.57 18.64 -27.03
C PRO A 17 -12.51 17.53 -26.94
N ALA A 18 -11.45 17.67 -27.73
CA ALA A 18 -10.32 16.76 -27.67
C ALA A 18 -9.77 16.67 -26.24
N CYS A 19 -9.54 15.45 -25.76
CA CYS A 19 -9.07 15.19 -24.40
C CYS A 19 -7.83 14.30 -24.38
N VAL A 20 -7.07 14.42 -23.29
CA VAL A 20 -5.95 13.56 -22.93
C VAL A 20 -6.42 12.69 -21.78
N VAL A 21 -6.10 11.39 -21.84
CA VAL A 21 -6.26 10.52 -20.67
C VAL A 21 -5.01 10.62 -19.81
N SER A 22 -5.20 11.00 -18.55
CA SER A 22 -4.12 11.15 -17.56
C SER A 22 -4.44 10.38 -16.28
N LEU A 23 -3.60 10.52 -15.27
CA LEU A 23 -3.79 9.95 -13.94
C LEU A 23 -3.94 11.05 -12.88
N SER A 24 -4.99 10.94 -12.06
CA SER A 24 -5.15 11.72 -10.83
C SER A 24 -5.03 10.77 -9.65
N GLY A 25 -3.83 10.67 -9.09
CA GLY A 25 -3.51 9.63 -8.12
C GLY A 25 -3.51 8.24 -8.78
N ASN A 26 -4.34 7.34 -8.27
CA ASN A 26 -4.55 5.98 -8.77
C ASN A 26 -5.76 5.83 -9.73
N MET A 27 -6.31 6.94 -10.23
CA MET A 27 -7.47 6.91 -11.13
C MET A 27 -7.14 7.52 -12.48
N ALA A 28 -7.63 6.88 -13.55
CA ALA A 28 -7.62 7.49 -14.87
C ALA A 28 -8.64 8.63 -14.92
N ILE A 29 -8.25 9.75 -15.51
CA ILE A 29 -9.10 10.94 -15.72
C ILE A 29 -8.97 11.41 -17.17
N ARG A 30 -9.99 12.11 -17.67
CA ARG A 30 -9.97 12.79 -18.96
C ARG A 30 -9.76 14.27 -18.72
N VAL A 31 -8.79 14.88 -19.40
CA VAL A 31 -8.42 16.30 -19.26
C VAL A 31 -8.46 16.98 -20.63
N PRO A 32 -9.01 18.20 -20.77
CA PRO A 32 -9.06 18.87 -22.07
C PRO A 32 -7.66 19.10 -22.65
N LEU A 33 -7.44 18.67 -23.91
CA LEU A 33 -6.13 18.71 -24.57
C LEU A 33 -5.59 20.15 -24.65
N MET A 34 -6.44 21.09 -25.04
CA MET A 34 -6.04 22.48 -25.19
C MET A 34 -5.62 23.12 -23.86
N GLU A 35 -6.23 22.73 -22.74
CA GLU A 35 -5.81 23.18 -21.41
C GLU A 35 -4.46 22.60 -21.01
N CYS A 36 -4.20 21.32 -21.31
CA CYS A 36 -2.90 20.71 -21.08
C CYS A 36 -1.81 21.43 -21.89
N VAL A 37 -2.05 21.69 -23.17
CA VAL A 37 -1.12 22.41 -24.04
C VAL A 37 -0.89 23.83 -23.53
N GLN A 38 -1.94 24.54 -23.14
CA GLN A 38 -1.81 25.89 -22.58
C GLN A 38 -0.96 25.87 -21.30
N VAL A 39 -1.23 24.97 -20.35
CA VAL A 39 -0.46 24.87 -19.10
C VAL A 39 1.02 24.59 -19.38
N VAL A 40 1.34 23.75 -20.36
CA VAL A 40 2.73 23.45 -20.75
C VAL A 40 3.41 24.63 -21.46
N LEU A 41 2.69 25.35 -22.34
CA LEU A 41 3.24 26.49 -23.08
C LEU A 41 3.40 27.74 -22.22
N THR A 42 2.56 27.93 -21.21
CA THR A 42 2.55 29.17 -20.43
C THR A 42 3.74 29.22 -19.45
N PHE A 43 4.40 28.11 -19.10
CA PHE A 43 5.59 28.14 -18.23
C PHE A 43 6.49 26.89 -18.34
N LEU A 44 7.77 27.11 -18.01
CA LEU A 44 8.82 26.20 -17.48
C LEU A 44 8.38 25.37 -16.23
N CYS A 45 7.09 25.03 -16.11
CA CYS A 45 6.39 24.59 -14.90
C CYS A 45 6.61 23.12 -14.49
N PHE A 46 7.59 22.43 -15.08
CA PHE A 46 7.98 21.09 -14.60
C PHE A 46 8.42 21.12 -13.12
N PHE A 47 8.91 22.27 -12.65
CA PHE A 47 9.36 22.51 -11.28
C PHE A 47 8.27 22.93 -10.28
N SER A 48 7.02 23.15 -10.71
CA SER A 48 5.99 23.83 -9.87
C SER A 48 4.84 22.93 -9.40
N SER A 49 4.91 21.61 -9.58
CA SER A 49 3.89 20.76 -8.96
C SER A 49 4.11 20.74 -7.45
N ARG A 50 3.06 20.95 -6.66
CA ARG A 50 3.13 20.90 -5.18
C ARG A 50 3.71 19.59 -4.65
N SER A 51 3.53 18.49 -5.41
CA SER A 51 4.17 17.20 -5.12
C SER A 51 5.69 17.26 -5.33
N PHE A 52 6.15 17.83 -6.44
CA PHE A 52 7.59 18.01 -6.71
C PHE A 52 8.25 18.88 -5.65
N GLU A 53 7.66 20.03 -5.32
CA GLU A 53 8.17 20.95 -4.29
C GLU A 53 8.26 20.27 -2.91
N ASN A 54 7.20 19.56 -2.50
CA ASN A 54 7.22 18.79 -1.25
C ASN A 54 8.32 17.73 -1.23
N ASN A 55 8.55 17.04 -2.36
CA ASN A 55 9.60 16.02 -2.47
C ASN A 55 10.97 16.68 -2.37
N TRP A 56 11.18 17.75 -3.12
CA TRP A 56 12.42 18.52 -3.12
C TRP A 56 12.77 19.00 -1.71
N ASN A 57 11.80 19.60 -1.00
CA ASN A 57 11.99 20.06 0.37
C ASN A 57 12.31 18.89 1.32
N THR A 58 11.61 17.76 1.20
CA THR A 58 11.89 16.56 2.00
C THR A 58 13.30 16.05 1.76
N TYR A 59 13.72 15.94 0.50
CA TYR A 59 15.07 15.47 0.15
C TYR A 59 16.16 16.43 0.61
N ARG A 60 15.94 17.74 0.47
CA ARG A 60 16.84 18.77 0.97
C ARG A 60 17.04 18.66 2.49
N LEU A 61 15.98 18.42 3.26
CA LEU A 61 16.05 18.20 4.70
C LEU A 61 16.79 16.92 5.08
N LEU A 62 16.71 15.87 4.26
CA LEU A 62 17.33 14.57 4.51
C LEU A 62 18.77 14.45 4.01
N ALA A 63 19.22 15.38 3.17
CA ALA A 63 20.54 15.36 2.53
C ALA A 63 21.66 15.73 3.51
N HIS A 64 21.44 16.75 4.35
CA HIS A 64 22.43 17.23 5.30
C HIS A 64 21.85 17.29 6.71
N VAL A 65 22.69 17.00 7.70
CA VAL A 65 22.36 17.23 9.11
C VAL A 65 22.28 18.72 9.31
N HIS A 66 21.09 19.24 9.60
CA HIS A 66 20.90 20.61 10.05
C HIS A 66 20.56 20.52 11.53
N PRO A 67 21.54 20.69 12.44
CA PRO A 67 21.26 20.67 13.86
C PRO A 67 20.29 21.82 14.18
N PRO A 68 19.21 21.57 14.92
CA PRO A 68 18.28 22.63 15.31
C PRO A 68 18.96 23.59 16.29
N GLU A 69 18.55 24.85 16.27
CA GLU A 69 19.08 25.90 17.17
C GLU A 69 18.86 25.55 18.66
N ALA A 70 17.79 24.81 18.97
CA ALA A 70 17.51 24.26 20.29
C ALA A 70 17.05 22.81 20.19
N LYS A 71 17.56 21.94 21.07
CA LYS A 71 17.01 20.59 21.28
C LYS A 71 15.71 20.68 22.07
N SER A 72 14.72 19.91 21.67
CA SER A 72 13.48 19.73 22.43
C SER A 72 13.64 18.59 23.44
N ASN A 73 13.01 18.69 24.61
CA ASN A 73 12.97 17.62 25.61
C ASN A 73 11.94 16.52 25.27
N ILE A 74 11.70 16.27 23.98
CA ILE A 74 10.67 15.36 23.47
C ILE A 74 11.34 14.09 22.97
N ASN A 75 10.87 12.94 23.46
CA ASN A 75 11.27 11.62 22.96
C ASN A 75 10.18 11.03 22.07
N ILE A 76 10.53 10.64 20.85
CA ILE A 76 9.63 9.95 19.91
C ILE A 76 10.16 8.54 19.68
N ALA A 77 9.33 7.54 19.94
CA ALA A 77 9.67 6.14 19.70
C ALA A 77 9.12 5.64 18.35
N ILE A 78 9.92 4.84 17.65
CA ILE A 78 9.59 4.26 16.35
C ILE A 78 9.69 2.74 16.47
N LEU A 79 8.67 2.03 15.96
CA LEU A 79 8.60 0.57 15.96
C LEU A 79 8.00 0.02 14.66
N ASN A 80 8.44 -1.17 14.28
CA ASN A 80 7.89 -1.93 13.16
C ASN A 80 7.00 -3.08 13.66
N ILE A 81 5.80 -3.22 13.09
CA ILE A 81 4.81 -4.23 13.49
C ILE A 81 4.34 -5.04 12.27
N GLY A 82 4.21 -6.34 12.43
CA GLY A 82 3.69 -7.25 11.41
C GLY A 82 4.80 -7.98 10.63
N ALA A 83 4.47 -8.41 9.41
CA ALA A 83 5.45 -9.05 8.53
C ALA A 83 6.38 -8.01 7.89
N PRO A 84 7.68 -8.31 7.71
CA PRO A 84 8.60 -7.40 7.06
C PRO A 84 8.22 -7.18 5.59
N CYS A 85 8.40 -5.96 5.09
CA CYS A 85 8.30 -5.64 3.68
C CYS A 85 9.36 -4.63 3.25
N ALA A 86 9.67 -4.61 1.95
CA ALA A 86 10.64 -3.68 1.41
C ALA A 86 10.12 -2.23 1.52
N GLY A 87 10.94 -1.33 2.07
CA GLY A 87 10.62 0.09 2.24
C GLY A 87 10.34 0.51 3.69
N MET A 88 10.10 -0.42 4.63
CA MET A 88 9.99 -0.11 6.06
C MET A 88 11.20 0.68 6.57
N ASN A 89 12.41 0.23 6.22
CA ASN A 89 13.65 0.91 6.61
C ASN A 89 13.79 2.33 6.05
N ALA A 90 13.20 2.60 4.87
CA ALA A 90 13.18 3.95 4.30
C ALA A 90 12.27 4.88 5.12
N ALA A 91 11.13 4.38 5.62
CA ALA A 91 10.25 5.11 6.52
C ALA A 91 10.90 5.36 7.88
N VAL A 92 11.49 4.35 8.51
CA VAL A 92 12.23 4.52 9.77
C VAL A 92 13.33 5.56 9.62
N ARG A 93 14.17 5.43 8.57
CA ARG A 93 15.26 6.38 8.31
C ARG A 93 14.75 7.81 8.19
N ALA A 94 13.68 8.02 7.43
CA ALA A 94 13.14 9.36 7.23
C ALA A 94 12.54 9.93 8.52
N ALA A 95 11.80 9.12 9.28
CA ALA A 95 11.26 9.51 10.57
C ALA A 95 12.37 9.91 11.56
N VAL A 96 13.40 9.08 11.73
CA VAL A 96 14.55 9.37 12.60
C VAL A 96 15.23 10.67 12.20
N ARG A 97 15.58 10.82 10.92
CA ARG A 97 16.31 12.00 10.44
C ARG A 97 15.50 13.29 10.58
N ILE A 98 14.21 13.26 10.23
CA ILE A 98 13.34 14.42 10.39
C ILE A 98 13.14 14.76 11.87
N GLY A 99 12.94 13.76 12.74
CA GLY A 99 12.81 13.99 14.18
C GLY A 99 14.04 14.66 14.79
N ILE A 100 15.25 14.22 14.40
CA ILE A 100 16.50 14.88 14.80
C ILE A 100 16.57 16.33 14.30
N THR A 101 16.18 16.59 13.05
CA THR A 101 16.12 17.95 12.51
C THR A 101 15.08 18.82 13.21
N GLN A 102 14.00 18.25 13.74
CA GLN A 102 13.02 18.95 14.59
C GLN A 102 13.48 19.09 16.06
N GLY A 103 14.65 18.55 16.41
CA GLY A 103 15.22 18.64 17.76
C GLY A 103 14.70 17.59 18.74
N HIS A 104 14.00 16.57 18.26
CA HIS A 104 13.51 15.48 19.09
C HIS A 104 14.61 14.43 19.34
N HIS A 105 14.52 13.76 20.48
CA HIS A 105 15.27 12.56 20.77
C HIS A 105 14.52 11.37 20.17
N MET A 106 15.17 10.65 19.27
CA MET A 106 14.56 9.50 18.59
C MET A 106 14.95 8.21 19.30
N LEU A 107 13.96 7.35 19.54
CA LEU A 107 14.13 6.04 20.17
C LEU A 107 13.73 4.95 19.18
N ALA A 108 14.60 3.97 19.00
CA ALA A 108 14.32 2.74 18.28
C ALA A 108 13.78 1.70 19.27
N VAL A 109 12.63 1.12 18.94
CA VAL A 109 12.06 0.00 19.69
C VAL A 109 12.22 -1.25 18.83
N HIS A 110 12.91 -2.24 19.37
CA HIS A 110 13.16 -3.50 18.66
C HIS A 110 11.99 -4.46 18.79
N ASP A 111 11.81 -5.34 17.81
CA ASP A 111 10.84 -6.47 17.87
C ASP A 111 9.38 -6.08 18.20
N GLY A 112 8.99 -4.87 17.84
CA GLY A 112 7.62 -4.38 17.91
C GLY A 112 7.10 -4.18 19.34
N PHE A 113 5.82 -4.49 19.57
CA PHE A 113 5.18 -4.26 20.88
C PHE A 113 5.80 -5.10 22.00
N GLU A 114 6.31 -6.30 21.68
CA GLU A 114 6.98 -7.15 22.66
C GLU A 114 8.28 -6.52 23.17
N GLY A 115 9.08 -5.94 22.28
CA GLY A 115 10.27 -5.21 22.73
C GLY A 115 9.92 -3.89 23.42
N LEU A 116 8.81 -3.23 23.07
CA LEU A 116 8.30 -2.10 23.85
C LEU A 116 7.95 -2.51 25.29
N ALA A 117 7.28 -3.65 25.47
CA ALA A 117 6.93 -4.20 26.78
C ALA A 117 8.17 -4.66 27.58
N HIS A 118 9.18 -5.21 26.91
CA HIS A 118 10.41 -5.67 27.56
C HIS A 118 11.48 -4.58 27.72
N GLY A 119 11.21 -3.35 27.25
CA GLY A 119 12.16 -2.24 27.34
C GLY A 119 13.37 -2.36 26.41
N LEU A 120 13.23 -3.07 25.28
CA LEU A 120 14.22 -3.16 24.19
C LEU A 120 14.21 -1.87 23.37
N ILE A 121 14.59 -0.77 24.03
CA ILE A 121 14.49 0.60 23.52
C ILE A 121 15.87 1.25 23.61
N GLU A 122 16.37 1.76 22.49
CA GLU A 122 17.65 2.44 22.43
C GLU A 122 17.57 3.80 21.72
N PRO A 123 18.40 4.79 22.09
CA PRO A 123 18.54 6.00 21.30
C PRO A 123 19.04 5.67 19.89
N ILE A 124 18.43 6.28 18.86
CA ILE A 124 18.84 6.11 17.47
C ILE A 124 19.27 7.44 16.86
N THR A 125 20.42 7.43 16.18
CA THR A 125 21.05 8.62 15.62
C THR A 125 20.93 8.68 14.10
N TRP A 126 21.34 9.82 13.53
CA TRP A 126 21.35 10.03 12.08
C TRP A 126 22.24 9.03 11.32
N ALA A 127 23.35 8.63 11.95
CA ALA A 127 24.34 7.73 11.38
C ALA A 127 23.86 6.28 11.38
N ASP A 128 23.15 5.86 12.42
CA ASP A 128 22.66 4.48 12.58
C ASP A 128 21.71 4.07 11.45
N VAL A 129 20.87 5.00 11.00
CA VAL A 129 19.97 4.82 9.85
C VAL A 129 20.63 5.10 8.49
N GLY A 130 21.96 5.24 8.45
CA GLY A 130 22.76 5.41 7.23
C GLY A 130 22.58 4.23 6.26
N GLY A 131 22.23 4.53 5.01
CA GLY A 131 22.06 3.50 3.96
C GLY A 131 20.76 2.68 4.05
N TRP A 132 19.92 2.88 5.06
CA TRP A 132 18.69 2.11 5.27
C TRP A 132 17.65 2.29 4.15
N THR A 133 17.71 3.39 3.38
CA THR A 133 16.80 3.64 2.25
C THR A 133 16.77 2.49 1.25
N GLY A 134 17.91 1.84 0.99
CA GLY A 134 18.02 0.75 0.02
C GLY A 134 17.90 -0.65 0.62
N LYS A 135 17.73 -0.79 1.94
CA LYS A 135 17.70 -2.10 2.60
C LYS A 135 16.28 -2.67 2.63
N GLY A 136 16.14 -3.94 2.25
CA GLY A 136 14.93 -4.73 2.47
C GLY A 136 14.73 -5.14 3.92
N GLY A 137 13.62 -5.82 4.20
CA GLY A 137 13.29 -6.33 5.54
C GLY A 137 13.06 -5.24 6.58
N SER A 138 13.27 -5.57 7.86
CA SER A 138 13.16 -4.65 9.00
C SER A 138 14.45 -4.65 9.82
N GLN A 139 15.18 -3.54 9.86
CA GLN A 139 16.39 -3.41 10.69
C GLN A 139 16.07 -3.29 12.18
N LEU A 140 14.88 -2.82 12.55
CA LEU A 140 14.42 -2.80 13.93
C LEU A 140 13.95 -4.18 14.43
N GLY A 141 13.85 -5.18 13.55
CA GLY A 141 13.04 -6.36 13.84
C GLY A 141 11.55 -6.04 13.72
N THR A 142 10.70 -7.06 13.65
CA THR A 142 9.25 -6.89 13.59
C THR A 142 8.56 -8.19 13.99
N LYS A 143 7.45 -8.07 14.74
CA LYS A 143 6.63 -9.20 15.21
C LYS A 143 5.15 -8.89 15.01
N ARG A 144 4.31 -9.92 15.07
CA ARG A 144 2.84 -9.83 14.95
C ARG A 144 2.11 -9.72 16.29
N THR A 145 2.85 -9.70 17.41
CA THR A 145 2.29 -9.58 18.76
C THR A 145 1.47 -8.30 18.88
N LEU A 146 0.26 -8.39 19.46
CA LEU A 146 -0.61 -7.25 19.74
C LEU A 146 -0.42 -6.76 21.19
N PRO A 147 -0.66 -5.47 21.49
CA PRO A 147 -0.33 -4.89 22.79
C PRO A 147 -1.31 -5.27 23.91
N SER A 148 -2.55 -5.73 23.63
CA SER A 148 -3.58 -5.98 24.67
C SER A 148 -3.11 -6.81 25.86
N SER A 149 -2.34 -7.89 25.63
CA SER A 149 -1.89 -8.79 26.69
C SER A 149 -0.68 -8.28 27.47
N ILE A 150 -0.04 -7.20 27.01
CA ILE A 150 1.23 -6.65 27.54
C ILE A 150 1.15 -5.13 27.72
N ILE A 151 -0.07 -4.61 27.86
CA ILE A 151 -0.37 -3.18 27.82
C ILE A 151 0.16 -2.44 29.05
N GLU A 152 0.21 -3.14 30.19
CA GLU A 152 0.71 -2.60 31.45
C GLU A 152 2.22 -2.37 31.36
N GLU A 153 2.96 -3.35 30.87
CA GLU A 153 4.40 -3.25 30.65
C GLU A 153 4.75 -2.18 29.61
N ILE A 154 3.94 -2.06 28.55
CA ILE A 154 4.07 -0.99 27.55
C ILE A 154 3.89 0.39 28.21
N SER A 155 2.85 0.57 29.03
CA SER A 155 2.62 1.83 29.76
C SER A 155 3.80 2.18 30.67
N LEU A 156 4.27 1.20 31.47
CA LEU A 156 5.41 1.38 32.36
C LEU A 156 6.67 1.81 31.62
N ASN A 157 6.95 1.24 30.44
CA ASN A 157 8.10 1.64 29.64
C ASN A 157 7.90 2.98 28.93
N ILE A 158 6.68 3.33 28.51
CA ILE A 158 6.41 4.68 28.00
C ILE A 158 6.75 5.74 29.05
N ALA A 159 6.37 5.52 30.32
CA ALA A 159 6.78 6.39 31.41
C ALA A 159 8.30 6.34 31.68
N LYS A 160 8.88 5.14 31.82
CA LYS A 160 10.30 4.94 32.14
C LYS A 160 11.24 5.62 31.13
N PHE A 161 10.93 5.52 29.85
CA PHE A 161 11.72 6.11 28.76
C PHE A 161 11.23 7.52 28.36
N ASN A 162 10.25 8.06 29.09
CA ASN A 162 9.64 9.37 28.87
C ASN A 162 9.22 9.57 27.40
N ILE A 163 8.52 8.58 26.83
CA ILE A 163 8.08 8.59 25.43
C ILE A 163 6.89 9.52 25.30
N HIS A 164 6.99 10.52 24.42
CA HIS A 164 5.97 11.54 24.22
C HIS A 164 5.15 11.32 22.95
N GLY A 165 5.62 10.49 22.01
CA GLY A 165 4.89 10.17 20.80
C GLY A 165 5.38 8.87 20.13
N LEU A 166 4.51 8.24 19.35
CA LEU A 166 4.77 6.95 18.71
C LEU A 166 4.59 7.01 17.19
N VAL A 167 5.56 6.44 16.47
CA VAL A 167 5.45 6.14 15.02
C VAL A 167 5.44 4.63 14.85
N ILE A 168 4.29 4.07 14.49
CA ILE A 168 4.09 2.63 14.32
C ILE A 168 4.09 2.35 12.81
N ILE A 169 5.04 1.58 12.30
CA ILE A 169 5.14 1.25 10.88
C ILE A 169 4.77 -0.21 10.69
N GLY A 170 3.74 -0.51 9.91
CA GLY A 170 3.37 -1.92 9.75
C GLY A 170 2.05 -2.22 9.07
N GLY A 171 1.71 -3.50 9.10
CA GLY A 171 0.52 -4.04 8.45
C GLY A 171 -0.74 -3.92 9.31
N PHE A 172 -1.65 -4.87 9.14
CA PHE A 172 -2.92 -4.87 9.87
C PHE A 172 -2.73 -4.96 11.39
N GLU A 173 -1.73 -5.69 11.88
CA GLU A 173 -1.38 -5.73 13.31
C GLU A 173 -0.94 -4.36 13.85
N ALA A 174 -0.33 -3.49 13.02
CA ALA A 174 0.00 -2.12 13.43
C ALA A 174 -1.26 -1.27 13.61
N PHE A 175 -2.24 -1.45 12.72
CA PHE A 175 -3.54 -0.78 12.78
C PHE A 175 -4.33 -1.22 14.02
N VAL A 176 -4.44 -2.53 14.24
CA VAL A 176 -5.12 -3.09 15.42
C VAL A 176 -4.38 -2.71 16.70
N GLY A 177 -3.06 -2.83 16.74
CA GLY A 177 -2.28 -2.42 17.91
C GLY A 177 -2.42 -0.93 18.22
N GLY A 178 -2.49 -0.07 17.20
CA GLY A 178 -2.81 1.35 17.39
C GLY A 178 -4.19 1.56 18.02
N LEU A 179 -5.22 0.82 17.59
CA LEU A 179 -6.56 0.87 18.20
C LEU A 179 -6.54 0.42 19.66
N GLU A 180 -5.84 -0.67 19.96
CA GLU A 180 -5.73 -1.20 21.32
C GLU A 180 -5.02 -0.22 22.26
N LEU A 181 -3.95 0.43 21.80
CA LEU A 181 -3.28 1.51 22.55
C LEU A 181 -4.24 2.69 22.82
N VAL A 182 -5.05 3.08 21.84
CA VAL A 182 -6.03 4.17 22.00
C VAL A 182 -7.12 3.79 23.00
N THR A 183 -7.66 2.57 22.92
CA THR A 183 -8.67 2.08 23.88
C THR A 183 -8.09 2.03 25.29
N ALA A 184 -6.83 1.63 25.44
CA ALA A 184 -6.17 1.53 26.73
C ALA A 184 -5.90 2.89 27.42
N ARG A 185 -6.06 4.03 26.72
CA ARG A 185 -5.96 5.38 27.30
C ARG A 185 -6.93 5.63 28.46
N GLU A 186 -8.05 4.92 28.49
CA GLU A 186 -9.04 5.00 29.58
C GLU A 186 -8.46 4.49 30.91
N LYS A 187 -7.50 3.56 30.85
CA LYS A 187 -6.90 2.92 32.02
C LYS A 187 -5.48 3.43 32.32
N TYR A 188 -4.69 3.75 31.29
CA TYR A 188 -3.29 4.12 31.43
C TYR A 188 -3.06 5.51 30.83
N GLU A 189 -2.82 6.49 31.70
CA GLU A 189 -2.63 7.89 31.30
C GLU A 189 -1.33 8.08 30.49
N GLU A 190 -0.33 7.22 30.70
CA GLU A 190 0.92 7.19 29.95
C GLU A 190 0.69 6.97 28.45
N LEU A 191 -0.40 6.28 28.07
CA LEU A 191 -0.77 6.05 26.68
C LEU A 191 -1.47 7.25 26.02
N CYS A 192 -1.78 8.31 26.78
CA CYS A 192 -2.34 9.57 26.28
C CYS A 192 -1.28 10.41 25.58
N ILE A 193 -0.53 9.81 24.65
CA ILE A 193 0.45 10.43 23.78
C ILE A 193 0.00 10.36 22.31
N PRO A 194 0.35 11.33 21.45
CA PRO A 194 0.04 11.25 20.03
C PRO A 194 0.72 10.04 19.38
N LEU A 195 -0.01 9.36 18.48
CA LEU A 195 0.54 8.24 17.72
C LEU A 195 0.10 8.28 16.26
N VAL A 196 0.97 7.77 15.39
CA VAL A 196 0.68 7.64 13.96
C VAL A 196 1.04 6.25 13.48
N VAL A 197 0.11 5.64 12.74
CA VAL A 197 0.33 4.38 12.04
C VAL A 197 0.67 4.66 10.57
N ILE A 198 1.78 4.12 10.09
CA ILE A 198 2.19 4.14 8.69
C ILE A 198 1.95 2.76 8.09
N PRO A 199 1.01 2.61 7.13
CA PRO A 199 0.74 1.33 6.46
C PRO A 199 1.96 0.79 5.71
N ALA A 200 2.42 -0.39 6.10
CA ALA A 200 3.54 -1.12 5.50
C ALA A 200 3.27 -2.63 5.50
N THR A 201 2.92 -3.17 4.34
CA THR A 201 2.61 -4.60 4.12
C THR A 201 2.61 -4.87 2.62
N VAL A 202 2.96 -6.09 2.22
CA VAL A 202 2.86 -6.49 0.80
C VAL A 202 1.40 -6.64 0.36
N SER A 203 0.51 -6.99 1.29
CA SER A 203 -0.88 -7.34 0.99
C SER A 203 -1.75 -6.15 0.61
N ASN A 204 -1.32 -4.93 0.95
CA ASN A 204 -2.11 -3.71 0.81
C ASN A 204 -3.47 -3.73 1.51
N ASN A 205 -3.55 -4.38 2.68
CA ASN A 205 -4.79 -4.63 3.40
C ASN A 205 -5.03 -3.73 4.62
N VAL A 206 -4.38 -2.55 4.69
CA VAL A 206 -4.51 -1.65 5.85
C VAL A 206 -5.55 -0.56 5.54
N PRO A 207 -6.61 -0.43 6.37
CA PRO A 207 -7.62 0.62 6.21
C PRO A 207 -7.02 2.03 6.19
N GLY A 208 -7.64 2.92 5.41
CA GLY A 208 -7.26 4.32 5.33
C GLY A 208 -6.16 4.65 4.31
N SER A 209 -5.60 3.67 3.60
CA SER A 209 -4.63 3.93 2.54
C SER A 209 -4.89 3.10 1.29
N ASP A 210 -4.82 3.75 0.12
CA ASP A 210 -4.90 3.11 -1.19
C ASP A 210 -3.62 2.31 -1.49
N PHE A 211 -2.50 2.68 -0.86
CA PHE A 211 -1.20 2.04 -0.99
C PHE A 211 -0.50 1.94 0.37
N SER A 212 0.08 0.78 0.64
CA SER A 212 0.98 0.53 1.76
C SER A 212 2.41 0.38 1.24
N ILE A 213 3.37 0.72 2.10
CA ILE A 213 4.79 0.53 1.78
C ILE A 213 5.05 -0.97 1.57
N GLY A 214 5.76 -1.30 0.50
CA GLY A 214 6.14 -2.65 0.13
C GLY A 214 5.21 -3.33 -0.88
N ALA A 215 4.01 -2.78 -1.09
CA ALA A 215 3.05 -3.33 -2.05
C ALA A 215 3.57 -3.22 -3.50
N ASP A 216 4.24 -2.13 -3.87
CA ASP A 216 4.80 -1.96 -5.21
C ASP A 216 5.98 -2.90 -5.47
N THR A 217 6.87 -3.08 -4.49
CA THR A 217 7.98 -4.05 -4.58
C THR A 217 7.45 -5.47 -4.72
N ALA A 218 6.41 -5.84 -3.97
CA ALA A 218 5.78 -7.14 -4.08
C ALA A 218 5.14 -7.33 -5.46
N LEU A 219 4.39 -6.34 -5.93
CA LEU A 219 3.75 -6.35 -7.24
C LEU A 219 4.77 -6.56 -8.37
N ASN A 220 5.86 -5.78 -8.39
CA ASN A 220 6.92 -5.92 -9.38
C ASN A 220 7.59 -7.30 -9.33
N THR A 221 7.78 -7.85 -8.13
CA THR A 221 8.36 -9.18 -7.96
C THR A 221 7.46 -10.28 -8.51
N ILE A 222 6.14 -10.19 -8.26
CA ILE A 222 5.16 -11.14 -8.82
C ILE A 222 5.10 -10.99 -10.34
N THR A 223 4.96 -9.78 -10.87
CA THR A 223 4.88 -9.53 -12.31
C THR A 223 6.11 -10.05 -13.04
N THR A 224 7.32 -9.75 -12.55
CA THR A 224 8.57 -10.25 -13.13
C THR A 224 8.63 -11.77 -13.11
N THR A 225 8.15 -12.39 -12.03
CA THR A 225 8.11 -13.85 -11.92
C THR A 225 7.12 -14.46 -12.91
N CYS A 226 5.93 -13.88 -13.04
CA CYS A 226 4.94 -14.27 -14.04
C CYS A 226 5.49 -14.16 -15.47
N ASP A 227 6.25 -13.11 -15.80
CA ASP A 227 6.86 -12.98 -17.12
C ASP A 227 7.92 -14.04 -17.41
N ARG A 228 8.76 -14.37 -16.42
CA ARG A 228 9.72 -15.49 -16.53
C ARG A 228 9.01 -16.83 -16.73
N ILE A 229 7.91 -17.06 -16.02
CA ILE A 229 7.09 -18.26 -16.17
C ILE A 229 6.42 -18.30 -17.55
N LYS A 230 5.88 -17.17 -18.03
CA LYS A 230 5.30 -17.05 -19.39
C LYS A 230 6.33 -17.31 -20.48
N GLN A 231 7.59 -16.93 -20.29
CA GLN A 231 8.69 -17.24 -21.19
C GLN A 231 8.95 -18.76 -21.24
N SER A 232 8.98 -19.41 -20.08
CA SER A 232 9.07 -20.88 -20.01
C SER A 232 7.90 -21.56 -20.73
N ALA A 233 6.66 -21.12 -20.46
CA ALA A 233 5.45 -21.65 -21.09
C ALA A 233 5.47 -21.51 -22.64
N ALA A 234 6.02 -20.41 -23.14
CA ALA A 234 6.12 -20.16 -24.58
C ALA A 234 7.07 -21.15 -25.28
N GLY A 235 8.15 -21.58 -24.60
CA GLY A 235 9.11 -22.54 -25.14
C GLY A 235 8.55 -23.95 -25.31
N THR A 236 7.66 -24.38 -24.41
CA THR A 236 7.07 -25.72 -24.44
C THR A 236 5.72 -25.81 -25.15
N LYS A 237 5.04 -24.67 -25.36
CA LYS A 237 3.67 -24.53 -25.90
C LYS A 237 2.63 -25.30 -25.06
N ARG A 238 1.34 -24.93 -25.20
CA ARG A 238 0.19 -25.59 -24.58
C ARG A 238 0.38 -25.84 -23.07
N ARG A 239 0.79 -24.80 -22.35
CA ARG A 239 0.94 -24.84 -20.88
C ARG A 239 0.15 -23.76 -20.18
N VAL A 240 -0.48 -24.14 -19.08
CA VAL A 240 -1.18 -23.24 -18.16
C VAL A 240 -0.43 -23.25 -16.83
N PHE A 241 -0.19 -22.07 -16.27
CA PHE A 241 0.42 -21.92 -14.96
C PHE A 241 -0.56 -21.28 -13.98
N ILE A 242 -0.73 -21.92 -12.82
CA ILE A 242 -1.46 -21.39 -11.67
C ILE A 242 -0.43 -20.84 -10.69
N ILE A 243 -0.50 -19.54 -10.43
CA ILE A 243 0.43 -18.81 -9.58
C ILE A 243 -0.28 -18.38 -8.32
N GLU A 244 0.14 -18.91 -7.18
CA GLU A 244 -0.38 -18.48 -5.89
C GLU A 244 0.38 -17.25 -5.39
N THR A 245 -0.37 -16.17 -5.11
CA THR A 245 0.14 -14.95 -4.51
C THR A 245 -0.23 -14.87 -3.03
N MET A 246 0.60 -14.16 -2.27
CA MET A 246 0.24 -13.71 -0.92
C MET A 246 -0.91 -12.69 -0.98
N GLY A 247 -1.35 -12.25 0.20
CA GLY A 247 -2.28 -11.14 0.35
C GLY A 247 -3.25 -11.30 1.52
N GLY A 248 -3.18 -12.40 2.27
CA GLY A 248 -4.27 -12.82 3.14
C GLY A 248 -5.56 -12.87 2.33
N TYR A 249 -6.63 -12.30 2.87
CA TYR A 249 -7.92 -12.14 2.18
C TYR A 249 -7.97 -10.94 1.21
N CYS A 250 -6.88 -10.19 1.05
CA CYS A 250 -6.83 -9.06 0.11
C CYS A 250 -6.31 -9.52 -1.26
N GLY A 251 -7.17 -9.43 -2.27
CA GLY A 251 -6.91 -9.79 -3.66
C GLY A 251 -6.07 -8.79 -4.46
N TYR A 252 -5.53 -7.75 -3.83
CA TYR A 252 -4.78 -6.67 -4.49
C TYR A 252 -3.63 -7.20 -5.35
N LEU A 253 -2.77 -8.04 -4.78
CA LEU A 253 -1.60 -8.58 -5.47
C LEU A 253 -2.00 -9.48 -6.64
N ALA A 254 -2.94 -10.42 -6.43
CA ALA A 254 -3.42 -11.30 -7.49
C ALA A 254 -4.05 -10.51 -8.66
N THR A 255 -4.83 -9.48 -8.34
CA THR A 255 -5.53 -8.67 -9.34
C THR A 255 -4.59 -7.77 -10.11
N LEU A 256 -3.77 -6.96 -9.44
CA LEU A 256 -2.89 -6.02 -10.12
C LEU A 256 -1.74 -6.74 -10.82
N ALA A 257 -1.18 -7.79 -10.24
CA ALA A 257 -0.15 -8.59 -10.92
C ALA A 257 -0.74 -9.34 -12.10
N GLY A 258 -1.97 -9.85 -11.96
CA GLY A 258 -2.70 -10.48 -13.07
C GLY A 258 -2.93 -9.52 -14.23
N LEU A 259 -3.37 -8.29 -13.94
CA LEU A 259 -3.55 -7.25 -14.95
C LEU A 259 -2.22 -6.88 -15.63
N ALA A 260 -1.15 -6.68 -14.85
CA ALA A 260 0.17 -6.32 -15.37
C ALA A 260 0.81 -7.44 -16.20
N ALA A 261 0.65 -8.70 -15.78
CA ALA A 261 1.21 -9.87 -16.45
C ALA A 261 0.33 -10.37 -17.62
N GLY A 262 -0.88 -9.83 -17.80
CA GLY A 262 -1.84 -10.32 -18.78
C GLY A 262 -2.31 -11.74 -18.47
N ALA A 263 -2.72 -11.97 -17.22
CA ALA A 263 -3.33 -13.21 -16.78
C ALA A 263 -4.71 -13.42 -17.41
N ASP A 264 -5.05 -14.69 -17.60
CA ASP A 264 -6.34 -15.12 -18.12
C ASP A 264 -7.43 -15.02 -17.06
N ALA A 265 -7.11 -15.41 -15.82
CA ALA A 265 -8.01 -15.24 -14.68
C ALA A 265 -7.22 -14.90 -13.41
N ALA A 266 -7.90 -14.29 -12.46
CA ALA A 266 -7.38 -14.02 -11.12
C ALA A 266 -8.46 -14.32 -10.07
N TYR A 267 -8.20 -15.26 -9.16
CA TYR A 267 -9.11 -15.62 -8.07
C TYR A 267 -8.76 -14.89 -6.80
N ILE A 268 -9.77 -14.23 -6.21
CA ILE A 268 -9.63 -13.39 -5.01
C ILE A 268 -10.79 -13.65 -4.05
N TYR A 269 -10.67 -13.20 -2.81
CA TYR A 269 -11.71 -13.41 -1.80
C TYR A 269 -12.93 -12.50 -2.03
N GLU A 270 -12.65 -11.27 -2.49
CA GLU A 270 -13.64 -10.21 -2.65
C GLU A 270 -14.63 -10.48 -3.80
N GLU A 271 -14.25 -11.31 -4.77
CA GLU A 271 -15.11 -11.76 -5.88
C GLU A 271 -15.40 -13.25 -5.69
N ARG A 272 -16.59 -13.56 -5.16
CA ARG A 272 -17.02 -14.96 -4.95
C ARG A 272 -17.09 -15.69 -6.30
N PHE A 273 -16.62 -16.93 -6.31
CA PHE A 273 -16.63 -17.82 -7.46
C PHE A 273 -16.95 -19.25 -7.02
N ASN A 274 -17.51 -20.03 -7.94
CA ASN A 274 -17.88 -21.43 -7.73
C ASN A 274 -17.20 -22.35 -8.76
N ILE A 275 -17.54 -23.63 -8.75
CA ILE A 275 -16.96 -24.62 -9.67
C ILE A 275 -17.25 -24.30 -11.15
N HIS A 276 -18.45 -23.78 -11.44
CA HIS A 276 -18.84 -23.42 -12.80
C HIS A 276 -17.99 -22.26 -13.34
N ASP A 277 -17.66 -21.28 -12.50
CA ASP A 277 -16.74 -20.21 -12.89
C ASP A 277 -15.36 -20.78 -13.25
N LEU A 278 -14.87 -21.79 -12.54
CA LEU A 278 -13.60 -22.46 -12.85
C LEU A 278 -13.67 -23.21 -14.18
N GLU A 279 -14.74 -23.97 -14.42
CA GLU A 279 -14.98 -24.68 -15.68
C GLU A 279 -15.01 -23.71 -16.87
N VAL A 280 -15.75 -22.61 -16.78
CA VAL A 280 -15.80 -21.56 -17.82
C VAL A 280 -14.40 -21.00 -18.13
N ASN A 281 -13.56 -20.84 -17.10
CA ASN A 281 -12.19 -20.39 -17.29
C ASN A 281 -11.31 -21.46 -17.96
N VAL A 282 -11.52 -22.75 -17.68
CA VAL A 282 -10.84 -23.84 -18.39
C VAL A 282 -11.27 -23.88 -19.85
N GLU A 283 -12.56 -23.81 -20.14
CA GLU A 283 -13.09 -23.76 -21.51
C GLU A 283 -12.51 -22.59 -22.30
N HIS A 284 -12.45 -21.40 -21.68
CA HIS A 284 -11.80 -20.23 -22.26
C HIS A 284 -10.34 -20.51 -22.65
N LEU A 285 -9.57 -21.16 -21.76
CA LEU A 285 -8.19 -21.54 -22.04
C LEU A 285 -8.10 -22.60 -23.14
N VAL A 286 -8.99 -23.59 -23.16
CA VAL A 286 -9.06 -24.62 -24.22
C VAL A 286 -9.24 -23.97 -25.59
N GLU A 287 -10.17 -23.02 -25.72
CA GLU A 287 -10.35 -22.26 -26.96
C GLU A 287 -9.13 -21.40 -27.29
N LYS A 288 -8.54 -20.74 -26.29
CA LYS A 288 -7.31 -19.95 -26.46
C LYS A 288 -6.16 -20.80 -27.03
N MET A 289 -6.00 -22.06 -26.61
CA MET A 289 -4.94 -22.96 -27.12
C MET A 289 -5.05 -23.31 -28.60
N LYS A 290 -6.23 -23.11 -29.22
CA LYS A 290 -6.44 -23.25 -30.67
C LYS A 290 -5.91 -22.06 -31.46
N THR A 291 -5.67 -20.93 -30.80
CA THR A 291 -5.14 -19.70 -31.41
C THR A 291 -3.61 -19.71 -31.53
N THR A 292 -3.03 -18.57 -31.94
CA THR A 292 -1.57 -18.37 -31.96
C THR A 292 -0.95 -18.33 -30.56
N VAL A 293 -1.71 -17.93 -29.53
CA VAL A 293 -1.21 -17.82 -28.16
C VAL A 293 -1.51 -19.11 -27.40
N LYS A 294 -0.53 -20.01 -27.37
CA LYS A 294 -0.67 -21.36 -26.77
C LYS A 294 -0.10 -21.40 -25.34
N ARG A 295 -0.55 -20.50 -24.47
CA ARG A 295 -0.18 -20.46 -23.04
C ARG A 295 -1.30 -19.85 -22.21
N GLY A 296 -1.41 -20.29 -20.96
CA GLY A 296 -2.33 -19.73 -19.96
C GLY A 296 -1.60 -19.29 -18.69
N LEU A 297 -2.12 -18.25 -18.04
CA LEU A 297 -1.64 -17.76 -16.76
C LEU A 297 -2.83 -17.46 -15.84
N ILE A 298 -2.85 -18.07 -14.68
CA ILE A 298 -3.90 -17.94 -13.68
C ILE A 298 -3.26 -17.45 -12.39
N LEU A 299 -3.80 -16.38 -11.82
CA LEU A 299 -3.38 -15.87 -10.51
C LEU A 299 -4.39 -16.31 -9.46
N ARG A 300 -3.92 -16.70 -8.29
CA ARG A 300 -4.77 -17.12 -7.17
C ARG A 300 -4.25 -16.50 -5.89
N ASN A 301 -5.05 -15.71 -5.21
CA ASN A 301 -4.72 -15.22 -3.88
C ASN A 301 -4.83 -16.38 -2.85
N GLU A 302 -3.89 -16.44 -1.91
CA GLU A 302 -3.74 -17.53 -0.93
C GLU A 302 -5.01 -17.85 -0.09
N ARG A 303 -5.88 -16.87 0.15
CA ARG A 303 -7.13 -17.02 0.91
C ARG A 303 -8.39 -16.68 0.09
N CYS A 304 -8.33 -16.79 -1.24
CA CYS A 304 -9.50 -16.52 -2.08
C CYS A 304 -10.70 -17.42 -1.78
N ASN A 305 -10.43 -18.68 -1.40
CA ASN A 305 -11.42 -19.68 -1.02
C ASN A 305 -10.72 -20.77 -0.19
N GLU A 306 -11.39 -21.30 0.82
CA GLU A 306 -10.87 -22.34 1.71
C GLU A 306 -10.75 -23.71 1.02
N ASN A 307 -11.74 -24.07 0.21
CA ASN A 307 -11.83 -25.37 -0.45
C ASN A 307 -11.17 -25.37 -1.84
N TYR A 308 -11.28 -24.26 -2.58
CA TYR A 308 -10.62 -24.11 -3.88
C TYR A 308 -9.16 -23.66 -3.69
N THR A 309 -8.37 -24.58 -3.14
CA THR A 309 -6.93 -24.44 -2.96
C THR A 309 -6.20 -24.43 -4.30
N THR A 310 -4.94 -24.01 -4.31
CA THR A 310 -4.08 -24.11 -5.51
C THR A 310 -4.01 -25.54 -6.03
N ASP A 311 -4.02 -26.52 -5.14
CA ASP A 311 -3.96 -27.94 -5.49
C ASP A 311 -5.26 -28.43 -6.12
N PHE A 312 -6.40 -28.01 -5.57
CA PHE A 312 -7.71 -28.29 -6.15
C PHE A 312 -7.82 -27.70 -7.56
N ILE A 313 -7.53 -26.41 -7.72
CA ILE A 313 -7.63 -25.73 -9.03
C ILE A 313 -6.65 -26.36 -10.03
N PHE A 314 -5.43 -26.73 -9.58
CA PHE A 314 -4.47 -27.43 -10.40
C PHE A 314 -4.98 -28.80 -10.90
N ASN A 315 -5.55 -29.61 -10.01
CA ASN A 315 -6.07 -30.93 -10.38
C ASN A 315 -7.25 -30.79 -11.34
N LEU A 316 -8.19 -29.88 -11.05
CA LEU A 316 -9.32 -29.58 -11.92
C LEU A 316 -8.85 -29.17 -13.32
N TYR A 317 -7.98 -28.16 -13.41
CA TYR A 317 -7.46 -27.67 -14.70
C TYR A 317 -6.67 -28.72 -15.46
N SER A 318 -5.99 -29.63 -14.75
CA SER A 318 -5.23 -30.71 -15.36
C SER A 318 -6.13 -31.78 -15.98
N GLU A 319 -7.24 -32.10 -15.33
CA GLU A 319 -8.18 -33.12 -15.85
C GLU A 319 -9.09 -32.53 -16.93
N GLU A 320 -9.69 -31.36 -16.69
CA GLU A 320 -10.60 -30.72 -17.66
C GLU A 320 -9.85 -30.19 -18.90
N GLY A 321 -8.56 -29.85 -18.77
CA GLY A 321 -7.70 -29.41 -19.88
C GLY A 321 -7.00 -30.54 -20.64
N LYS A 322 -7.23 -31.80 -20.25
CA LYS A 322 -6.46 -32.97 -20.70
C LYS A 322 -6.53 -33.16 -22.21
N GLY A 323 -5.37 -33.46 -22.80
CA GLY A 323 -5.21 -33.58 -24.25
C GLY A 323 -5.11 -32.23 -24.99
N VAL A 324 -5.41 -31.10 -24.32
CA VAL A 324 -5.30 -29.76 -24.89
C VAL A 324 -4.10 -28.98 -24.33
N PHE A 325 -3.91 -28.99 -23.01
CA PHE A 325 -2.77 -28.35 -22.36
C PHE A 325 -2.31 -29.10 -21.10
N ASP A 326 -1.05 -28.88 -20.71
CA ASP A 326 -0.53 -29.30 -19.41
C ASP A 326 -0.68 -28.16 -18.39
N CYS A 327 -1.05 -28.49 -17.16
CA CYS A 327 -1.05 -27.52 -16.06
C CYS A 327 0.23 -27.63 -15.22
N ARG A 328 0.63 -26.51 -14.61
CA ARG A 328 1.68 -26.42 -13.59
C ARG A 328 1.23 -25.42 -12.52
N LYS A 329 1.67 -25.62 -11.28
CA LYS A 329 1.41 -24.70 -10.16
C LYS A 329 2.71 -24.18 -9.57
N ASN A 330 2.71 -22.92 -9.16
CA ASN A 330 3.82 -22.27 -8.49
C ASN A 330 3.29 -21.44 -7.31
N VAL A 331 3.67 -21.83 -6.10
CA VAL A 331 3.46 -21.01 -4.90
C VAL A 331 4.67 -20.10 -4.74
N LEU A 332 4.49 -18.80 -4.93
CA LEU A 332 5.61 -17.86 -4.90
C LEU A 332 6.19 -17.69 -3.49
N GLY A 333 5.35 -17.83 -2.47
CA GLY A 333 5.74 -17.72 -1.06
C GLY A 333 6.44 -16.38 -0.76
N HIS A 334 7.46 -16.44 0.10
CA HIS A 334 8.13 -15.26 0.67
C HIS A 334 8.95 -14.44 -0.33
N MET A 335 9.24 -14.96 -1.54
CA MET A 335 9.92 -14.18 -2.58
C MET A 335 9.15 -12.88 -2.90
N GLN A 336 7.84 -12.88 -2.70
CA GLN A 336 6.96 -11.73 -2.90
C GLN A 336 7.24 -10.57 -1.95
N GLN A 337 7.95 -10.78 -0.83
CA GLN A 337 8.42 -9.67 0.01
C GLN A 337 9.51 -8.83 -0.66
N GLY A 338 10.06 -9.34 -1.78
CA GLY A 338 11.14 -8.75 -2.53
C GLY A 338 12.48 -8.92 -1.82
N GLY A 339 13.44 -8.10 -2.22
CA GLY A 339 14.71 -7.94 -1.51
C GLY A 339 14.93 -6.45 -1.31
N THR A 340 15.60 -5.83 -2.27
CA THR A 340 15.77 -4.38 -2.29
C THR A 340 14.46 -3.68 -2.70
N PRO A 341 14.02 -2.63 -1.99
CA PRO A 341 12.82 -1.89 -2.35
C PRO A 341 12.93 -1.23 -3.73
N THR A 342 11.81 -1.15 -4.45
CA THR A 342 11.68 -0.39 -5.70
C THR A 342 11.89 1.11 -5.45
N PRO A 343 12.24 1.90 -6.47
CA PRO A 343 12.32 3.35 -6.34
C PRO A 343 11.03 3.97 -5.76
N PHE A 344 9.87 3.42 -6.12
CA PHE A 344 8.59 3.86 -5.57
C PHE A 344 8.52 3.64 -4.05
N ASP A 345 8.73 2.42 -3.56
CA ASP A 345 8.66 2.15 -2.11
C ASP A 345 9.73 2.89 -1.30
N ARG A 346 10.91 3.14 -1.88
CA ARG A 346 11.94 3.98 -1.26
C ARG A 346 11.45 5.43 -1.08
N ASN A 347 10.90 6.02 -2.15
CA ASN A 347 10.39 7.38 -2.12
C ASN A 347 9.15 7.49 -1.23
N PHE A 348 8.23 6.55 -1.36
CA PHE A 348 6.98 6.51 -0.61
C PHE A 348 7.24 6.34 0.88
N GLY A 349 8.06 5.35 1.28
CA GLY A 349 8.48 5.20 2.67
C GLY A 349 9.14 6.46 3.23
N THR A 350 10.04 7.08 2.46
CA THR A 350 10.69 8.34 2.85
C THR A 350 9.67 9.46 3.13
N LYS A 351 8.68 9.63 2.25
CA LYS A 351 7.63 10.63 2.40
C LYS A 351 6.75 10.38 3.61
N MET A 352 6.34 9.13 3.80
CA MET A 352 5.46 8.73 4.89
C MET A 352 6.15 8.96 6.24
N GLY A 353 7.41 8.51 6.39
CA GLY A 353 8.20 8.72 7.61
C GLY A 353 8.42 10.20 7.92
N ALA A 354 8.79 11.00 6.91
CA ALA A 354 8.98 12.44 7.09
C ALA A 354 7.69 13.15 7.50
N LYS A 355 6.59 12.89 6.79
CA LYS A 355 5.30 13.54 7.05
C LYS A 355 4.70 13.13 8.39
N ALA A 356 4.87 11.87 8.80
CA ALA A 356 4.42 11.36 10.10
C ALA A 356 5.06 12.13 11.26
N VAL A 357 6.38 12.33 11.22
CA VAL A 357 7.08 13.05 12.28
C VAL A 357 6.75 14.54 12.28
N LEU A 358 6.68 15.19 11.12
CA LEU A 358 6.24 16.59 11.07
C LEU A 358 4.84 16.79 11.66
N TRP A 359 3.92 15.87 11.40
CA TRP A 359 2.59 15.91 12.01
C TRP A 359 2.63 15.66 13.51
N LEU A 360 3.42 14.68 13.96
CA LEU A 360 3.60 14.44 15.40
C LEU A 360 4.19 15.66 16.10
N THR A 361 5.19 16.33 15.53
CA THR A 361 5.79 17.56 16.09
C THR A 361 4.74 18.64 16.34
N GLU A 362 3.83 18.87 15.39
CA GLU A 362 2.74 19.83 15.56
C GLU A 362 1.71 19.34 16.60
N LYS A 363 1.34 18.05 16.57
CA LYS A 363 0.42 17.48 17.56
C LYS A 363 0.96 17.52 18.98
N LEU A 364 2.25 17.33 19.17
CA LEU A 364 2.90 17.43 20.46
C LEU A 364 2.80 18.85 21.02
N LYS A 365 2.96 19.88 20.19
CA LYS A 365 2.73 21.28 20.62
C LYS A 365 1.28 21.54 21.02
N GLU A 366 0.32 21.02 20.25
CA GLU A 366 -1.12 21.16 20.55
C GLU A 366 -1.54 20.43 21.84
N CYS A 367 -0.91 19.28 22.12
CA CYS A 367 -1.23 18.42 23.26
C CYS A 367 -0.41 18.74 24.52
N TYR A 368 0.54 19.66 24.46
CA TYR A 368 1.33 20.08 25.61
C TYR A 368 0.51 21.00 26.51
N ARG A 369 0.17 20.52 27.72
CA ARG A 369 -0.64 21.25 28.70
C ARG A 369 -0.11 21.00 30.11
N HIS A 370 -0.04 22.07 30.92
CA HIS A 370 0.38 21.98 32.34
C HIS A 370 1.70 21.23 32.58
N GLY A 371 2.68 21.37 31.69
CA GLY A 371 4.00 20.75 31.84
C GLY A 371 4.07 19.28 31.42
N ARG A 372 3.02 18.70 30.84
CA ARG A 372 3.02 17.33 30.29
C ARG A 372 2.30 17.24 28.94
N ILE A 373 2.57 16.18 28.19
CA ILE A 373 1.79 15.82 27.00
C ILE A 373 0.55 15.05 27.44
N PHE A 374 -0.62 15.46 26.98
CA PHE A 374 -1.86 14.72 27.18
C PHE A 374 -2.75 14.79 25.94
N ALA A 375 -2.91 13.67 25.25
CA ALA A 375 -3.47 13.57 23.93
C ALA A 375 -4.60 12.53 23.85
N ASN A 376 -5.76 12.86 24.42
CA ASN A 376 -6.91 11.96 24.50
C ASN A 376 -8.05 12.27 23.50
N THR A 377 -7.72 12.79 22.31
CA THR A 377 -8.70 13.05 21.26
C THR A 377 -8.53 12.06 20.10
N PRO A 378 -9.59 11.76 19.32
CA PRO A 378 -9.45 10.89 18.14
C PRO A 378 -8.39 11.39 17.15
N GLN A 379 -8.24 12.71 17.02
CA GLN A 379 -7.28 13.35 16.10
C GLN A 379 -5.82 13.26 16.58
N SER A 380 -5.55 12.73 17.78
CA SER A 380 -4.19 12.46 18.25
C SER A 380 -3.67 11.08 17.85
N ALA A 381 -4.51 10.22 17.27
CA ALA A 381 -4.16 8.85 16.92
C ALA A 381 -4.68 8.49 15.52
N CYS A 382 -3.79 8.56 14.53
CA CYS A 382 -4.18 8.51 13.12
C CYS A 382 -3.42 7.46 12.31
N VAL A 383 -4.04 6.96 11.25
CA VAL A 383 -3.32 6.35 10.11
C VAL A 383 -2.90 7.46 9.15
N LEU A 384 -1.62 7.51 8.79
CA LEU A 384 -1.15 8.30 7.65
C LEU A 384 -1.28 7.43 6.40
N GLY A 385 -2.27 7.71 5.56
CA GLY A 385 -2.54 6.96 4.35
C GLY A 385 -2.51 7.82 3.09
N MET A 386 -2.29 7.19 1.94
CA MET A 386 -2.47 7.83 0.63
C MET A 386 -3.90 7.60 0.15
N ARG A 387 -4.64 8.66 -0.16
CA ARG A 387 -5.97 8.59 -0.76
C ARG A 387 -5.97 9.39 -2.05
N LYS A 388 -6.21 8.71 -3.18
CA LYS A 388 -6.04 9.25 -4.52
C LYS A 388 -4.63 9.82 -4.71
N ARG A 389 -4.47 11.14 -4.61
CA ARG A 389 -3.19 11.85 -4.78
C ARG A 389 -2.62 12.45 -3.50
N ALA A 390 -3.36 12.42 -2.39
CA ALA A 390 -3.02 13.13 -1.17
C ALA A 390 -2.64 12.17 -0.05
N LEU A 391 -1.62 12.54 0.72
CA LEU A 391 -1.33 11.91 2.01
C LEU A 391 -2.21 12.56 3.07
N VAL A 392 -3.06 11.78 3.73
CA VAL A 392 -4.06 12.22 4.70
C VAL A 392 -3.88 11.51 6.03
N PHE A 393 -4.17 12.21 7.12
CA PHE A 393 -4.25 11.63 8.46
C PHE A 393 -5.71 11.36 8.76
N GLN A 394 -6.04 10.12 9.09
CA GLN A 394 -7.40 9.69 9.43
C GLN A 394 -7.38 9.07 10.83
N PRO A 395 -8.24 9.51 11.75
CA PRO A 395 -8.35 8.91 13.09
C PRO A 395 -8.57 7.40 13.01
N LEU A 396 -7.85 6.65 13.86
CA LEU A 396 -7.98 5.18 13.94
C LEU A 396 -9.43 4.76 14.23
N ALA A 397 -10.10 5.49 15.13
CA ALA A 397 -11.49 5.24 15.51
C ALA A 397 -12.46 5.30 14.32
N GLU A 398 -12.28 6.25 13.39
CA GLU A 398 -13.13 6.40 12.20
C GLU A 398 -12.93 5.26 11.19
N LEU A 399 -11.71 4.73 11.11
CA LEU A 399 -11.38 3.62 10.20
C LEU A 399 -11.91 2.27 10.71
N LYS A 400 -12.25 2.15 12.00
CA LYS A 400 -12.82 0.92 12.58
C LYS A 400 -14.08 0.48 11.85
N GLU A 401 -14.97 1.42 11.52
CA GLU A 401 -16.24 1.11 10.83
C GLU A 401 -16.04 0.64 9.37
N GLN A 402 -14.92 1.03 8.76
CA GLN A 402 -14.55 0.68 7.39
C GLN A 402 -13.72 -0.61 7.30
N THR A 403 -13.57 -1.32 8.43
CA THR A 403 -12.68 -2.48 8.54
C THR A 403 -13.47 -3.77 8.73
N ASP A 404 -13.08 -4.81 8.00
CA ASP A 404 -13.41 -6.20 8.30
C ASP A 404 -12.27 -6.79 9.15
N PHE A 405 -12.52 -6.95 10.45
CA PHE A 405 -11.53 -7.47 11.39
C PHE A 405 -11.32 -8.98 11.30
N GLU A 406 -12.34 -9.73 10.87
CA GLU A 406 -12.27 -11.18 10.73
C GLU A 406 -11.32 -11.53 9.58
N HIS A 407 -11.51 -10.90 8.43
CA HIS A 407 -10.70 -11.14 7.23
C HIS A 407 -9.48 -10.23 7.15
N ARG A 408 -9.38 -9.24 8.04
CA ARG A 408 -8.26 -8.30 8.14
C ARG A 408 -8.05 -7.48 6.86
N ILE A 409 -9.13 -6.91 6.33
CA ILE A 409 -9.15 -6.13 5.10
C ILE A 409 -10.05 -4.88 5.25
N PRO A 410 -9.85 -3.84 4.44
CA PRO A 410 -10.83 -2.77 4.28
C PRO A 410 -12.11 -3.28 3.62
N LYS A 411 -13.27 -2.72 3.99
CA LYS A 411 -14.57 -3.07 3.37
C LYS A 411 -14.70 -2.58 1.93
N THR A 412 -13.90 -1.60 1.52
CA THR A 412 -13.95 -1.02 0.17
C THR A 412 -12.54 -0.84 -0.38
N GLU A 413 -12.37 -1.21 -1.65
CA GLU A 413 -11.06 -1.26 -2.29
C GLU A 413 -11.11 -0.64 -3.69
N TRP A 414 -10.23 0.31 -3.96
CA TRP A 414 -10.28 1.13 -5.18
C TRP A 414 -9.97 0.33 -6.45
N TRP A 415 -9.25 -0.78 -6.32
CA TRP A 415 -8.75 -1.60 -7.43
C TRP A 415 -9.77 -2.65 -7.90
N LEU A 416 -10.85 -2.89 -7.15
CA LEU A 416 -11.92 -3.80 -7.56
C LEU A 416 -12.60 -3.33 -8.86
N LYS A 417 -12.67 -2.02 -9.09
CA LYS A 417 -13.17 -1.46 -10.37
C LYS A 417 -12.34 -1.85 -11.60
N LEU A 418 -11.12 -2.36 -11.41
CA LEU A 418 -10.26 -2.83 -12.49
C LEU A 418 -10.54 -4.29 -12.88
N ARG A 419 -11.35 -5.02 -12.10
CA ARG A 419 -11.64 -6.44 -12.32
C ARG A 419 -12.31 -6.72 -13.68
N PRO A 420 -13.30 -5.93 -14.15
CA PRO A 420 -13.86 -6.13 -15.48
C PRO A 420 -12.83 -5.95 -16.60
N ILE A 421 -11.88 -5.03 -16.43
CA ILE A 421 -10.82 -4.76 -17.41
C ILE A 421 -9.94 -6.01 -17.60
N LEU A 422 -9.62 -6.73 -16.52
CA LEU A 422 -8.84 -7.97 -16.60
C LEU A 422 -9.53 -9.00 -17.51
N LYS A 423 -10.84 -9.22 -17.32
CA LYS A 423 -11.62 -10.17 -18.13
C LYS A 423 -11.73 -9.72 -19.60
N ILE A 424 -11.91 -8.42 -19.87
CA ILE A 424 -11.93 -7.86 -21.24
C ILE A 424 -10.61 -8.09 -21.95
N LEU A 425 -9.49 -7.75 -21.30
CA LEU A 425 -8.16 -7.89 -21.90
C LEU A 425 -7.76 -9.36 -22.09
N ALA A 426 -8.30 -10.25 -21.25
CA ALA A 426 -8.19 -11.69 -21.43
C ALA A 426 -9.16 -12.26 -22.49
N LYS A 427 -10.01 -11.44 -23.14
CA LYS A 427 -10.97 -11.82 -24.19
C LYS A 427 -12.11 -12.73 -23.74
N TYR A 428 -12.55 -12.58 -22.50
CA TYR A 428 -13.81 -13.17 -22.06
C TYR A 428 -14.98 -12.46 -22.72
N LYS A 429 -16.06 -13.20 -23.01
CA LYS A 429 -17.32 -12.63 -23.50
C LYS A 429 -18.07 -11.98 -22.33
N ILE A 430 -17.70 -10.76 -21.99
CA ILE A 430 -18.40 -9.95 -20.98
C ILE A 430 -18.87 -8.63 -21.58
N ASN A 431 -20.05 -8.17 -21.17
CA ASN A 431 -20.53 -6.84 -21.51
C ASN A 431 -19.94 -5.86 -20.50
N LEU A 432 -19.22 -4.84 -20.98
CA LEU A 432 -18.82 -3.72 -20.14
C LEU A 432 -20.05 -2.83 -19.95
N ASP A 433 -20.38 -2.49 -18.71
CA ASP A 433 -21.35 -1.45 -18.45
C ASP A 433 -20.75 -0.09 -18.86
N THR A 434 -21.29 0.51 -19.93
CA THR A 434 -20.86 1.80 -20.47
C THR A 434 -21.79 2.94 -20.06
N SER A 435 -22.68 2.72 -19.07
CA SER A 435 -23.65 3.72 -18.64
C SER A 435 -23.02 4.86 -17.82
N GLU A 436 -21.93 4.58 -17.09
CA GLU A 436 -21.16 5.60 -16.37
C GLU A 436 -20.29 6.41 -17.33
N LYS A 437 -20.61 7.69 -17.52
CA LYS A 437 -19.81 8.63 -18.31
C LYS A 437 -18.78 9.32 -17.45
N ALA A 438 -17.50 9.26 -17.85
CA ALA A 438 -16.46 10.01 -17.18
C ALA A 438 -16.46 11.48 -17.64
N ALA A 439 -16.64 12.40 -16.69
CA ALA A 439 -16.57 13.83 -16.95
C ALA A 439 -15.13 14.29 -17.23
N LEU A 440 -14.99 15.34 -18.03
CA LEU A 440 -13.71 16.04 -18.19
C LEU A 440 -13.37 16.80 -16.91
N GLU A 441 -12.21 16.52 -16.33
CA GLU A 441 -11.64 17.34 -15.26
C GLU A 441 -10.86 18.49 -15.89
N HIS A 442 -11.27 19.73 -15.62
CA HIS A 442 -10.54 20.91 -16.09
C HIS A 442 -9.26 21.13 -15.28
N VAL A 443 -8.14 21.40 -15.96
CA VAL A 443 -6.83 21.68 -15.35
C VAL A 443 -6.79 23.11 -14.83
N ILE A 444 -7.42 24.03 -15.57
CA ILE A 444 -7.51 25.44 -15.18
C ILE A 444 -8.76 25.59 -14.33
N LYS A 445 -8.58 25.68 -13.00
CA LYS A 445 -9.66 26.20 -12.15
C LYS A 445 -9.92 27.65 -12.55
N LYS A 446 -11.03 27.94 -13.22
CA LYS A 446 -11.55 29.32 -13.28
C LYS A 446 -11.62 29.81 -11.83
N ARG A 447 -10.75 30.74 -11.44
CA ARG A 447 -10.94 31.48 -10.20
C ARG A 447 -12.28 32.17 -10.35
N GLY A 448 -13.30 31.68 -9.66
CA GLY A 448 -14.54 32.42 -9.52
C GLY A 448 -14.18 33.77 -8.91
N LEU A 449 -14.52 34.84 -9.62
CA LEU A 449 -14.69 36.15 -9.02
C LEU A 449 -15.85 36.00 -8.04
N VAL A 450 -15.54 36.03 -6.75
CA VAL A 450 -16.47 36.42 -5.69
C VAL A 450 -15.77 37.50 -4.89
#